data_AF-A0A233HQG8-F1
#
_entry.id   AF-A0A233HQG8-F1
#
_cell.length_a   1.000
_cell.length_b   1.000
_cell.length_c   1.000
_cell.angle_alpha   90.00
_cell.angle_beta   90.00
_cell.angle_gamma   90.00
#
_symmetry.space_group_name_H-M   'P 1'
#
loop_
_entity.id
_entity.type
_entity.pdbx_description
1 polymer ?
#
loop_
_entity_poly.entity_id
_entity_poly.type
_entity_poly.pdbx_seq_one_letter_code
_entity_poly.pdbx_strand_id
1 'polypeptide(L)'
;MTKRSAIPAEVKREVLVEAGHRCIIPTCKDSANIDLHHIVPWAKCKEHKPDNLVALCPSCHRLAHDGTIDRKSLKKYKEINQKLINPPIKHEESDALAYIKFDPNSVVNIIDAKNISCLIDNGVLDFTFNFDKPFEDESYVIGALGDGVVSFKVMSKTCSSVHLKFDSPCPQLVKLEFQY
;
A
#
# COMPACT_ATOMS: atom_id res chain seq x y z
N MET A 1 -0.83 6.47 43.31
CA MET A 1 -0.29 6.56 41.94
C MET A 1 -1.18 5.74 41.01
N THR A 2 -1.82 6.37 40.03
CA THR A 2 -2.63 5.65 39.02
C THR A 2 -1.72 4.75 38.20
N LYS A 3 -1.90 3.43 38.33
CA LYS A 3 -1.13 2.41 37.60
C LYS A 3 -1.33 2.64 36.10
N ARG A 4 -0.24 2.77 35.35
CA ARG A 4 -0.28 2.88 33.88
C ARG A 4 -0.98 1.63 33.33
N SER A 5 -2.02 1.83 32.53
CA SER A 5 -2.69 0.74 31.80
C SER A 5 -1.71 0.08 30.85
N ALA A 6 -1.89 -1.21 30.59
CA ALA A 6 -1.19 -1.88 29.51
C ALA A 6 -1.59 -1.25 28.17
N ILE A 7 -0.67 -1.21 27.21
CA ILE A 7 -1.00 -0.83 25.84
C ILE A 7 -1.95 -1.90 25.29
N PRO A 8 -3.13 -1.54 24.74
CA PRO A 8 -4.04 -2.50 24.14
C PRO A 8 -3.35 -3.35 23.07
N ALA A 9 -3.72 -4.63 22.98
CA ALA A 9 -3.07 -5.56 22.05
C ALA A 9 -3.20 -5.12 20.58
N GLU A 10 -4.33 -4.51 20.22
CA GLU A 10 -4.57 -3.97 18.88
C GLU A 10 -3.64 -2.81 18.54
N VAL A 11 -3.56 -1.80 19.41
CA VAL A 11 -2.60 -0.69 19.30
C VAL A 11 -1.17 -1.21 19.23
N LYS A 12 -0.83 -2.22 20.03
CA LYS A 12 0.51 -2.82 20.00
C LYS A 12 0.80 -3.46 18.64
N ARG A 13 -0.16 -4.20 18.09
CA ARG A 13 -0.04 -4.85 16.77
C ARG A 13 0.12 -3.81 15.67
N GLU A 14 -0.70 -2.77 15.68
CA GLU A 14 -0.65 -1.69 14.69
C GLU A 14 0.74 -1.06 14.61
N VAL A 15 1.31 -0.66 15.74
CA VAL A 15 2.64 -0.02 15.79
C VAL A 15 3.76 -0.98 15.40
N LEU A 16 3.63 -2.28 15.71
CA LEU A 16 4.62 -3.29 15.30
C LEU A 16 4.54 -3.58 13.80
N VAL A 17 3.35 -3.66 13.22
CA VAL A 17 3.15 -3.82 11.77
C VAL A 17 3.67 -2.58 11.03
N GLU A 18 3.39 -1.37 11.53
CA GLU A 18 3.95 -0.10 11.05
C GLU A 18 5.49 -0.05 11.15
N ALA A 19 6.12 -0.86 11.99
CA ALA A 19 7.58 -0.91 12.07
C ALA A 19 8.17 -2.11 11.33
N GLY A 20 7.35 -2.93 10.67
CA GLY A 20 7.78 -4.21 10.09
C GLY A 20 8.36 -5.17 11.12
N HIS A 21 7.95 -5.06 12.39
CA HIS A 21 8.51 -5.75 13.55
C HIS A 21 10.01 -5.48 13.78
N ARG A 22 10.50 -4.29 13.43
CA ARG A 22 11.89 -3.86 13.62
C ARG A 22 11.97 -2.53 14.35
N CYS A 23 13.19 -2.12 14.70
CA CYS A 23 13.44 -0.78 15.21
C CYS A 23 13.09 0.28 14.14
N ILE A 24 12.40 1.36 14.54
CA ILE A 24 12.02 2.46 13.63
C ILE A 24 13.22 3.32 13.19
N ILE A 25 14.35 3.24 13.91
CA ILE A 25 15.52 4.06 13.60
C ILE A 25 16.10 3.58 12.27
N PRO A 26 16.16 4.42 11.21
CA PRO A 26 16.42 3.95 9.84
C PRO A 26 17.73 3.19 9.64
N THR A 27 18.76 3.53 10.43
CA THR A 27 20.08 2.89 10.38
C THR A 27 20.22 1.70 11.33
N CYS A 28 19.25 1.49 12.23
CA CYS A 28 19.22 0.38 13.15
C CYS A 28 18.57 -0.84 12.48
N LYS A 29 19.32 -1.93 12.34
CA LYS A 29 18.82 -3.17 11.71
C LYS A 29 18.27 -4.18 12.70
N ASP A 30 18.22 -3.83 13.98
CA ASP A 30 17.79 -4.73 15.04
C ASP A 30 16.28 -5.00 14.98
N SER A 31 15.93 -6.27 15.12
CA SER A 31 14.57 -6.80 15.14
C SER A 31 14.30 -7.70 16.35
N ALA A 32 15.28 -7.83 17.25
CA ALA A 32 15.14 -8.61 18.48
C ALA A 32 14.59 -7.72 19.61
N ASN A 33 13.66 -8.26 20.39
CA ASN A 33 13.15 -7.63 21.62
C ASN A 33 12.64 -6.20 21.41
N ILE A 34 11.81 -6.00 20.38
CA ILE A 34 11.24 -4.69 20.05
C ILE A 34 10.15 -4.31 21.06
N ASP A 35 10.35 -3.16 21.70
CA ASP A 35 9.41 -2.57 22.65
C ASP A 35 8.80 -1.27 22.12
N LEU A 36 7.64 -0.90 22.68
CA LEU A 36 6.96 0.33 22.31
C LEU A 36 7.34 1.49 23.23
N HIS A 37 7.77 2.58 22.61
CA HIS A 37 8.14 3.82 23.27
C HIS A 37 7.13 4.93 22.99
N HIS A 38 6.79 5.70 24.02
CA HIS A 38 5.94 6.87 23.92
C HIS A 38 6.75 8.11 23.54
N ILE A 39 6.52 8.69 22.36
CA ILE A 39 7.22 9.91 21.90
C ILE A 39 6.94 11.08 22.87
N VAL A 40 5.65 11.33 23.17
CA VAL A 40 5.23 12.17 24.28
C VAL A 40 5.05 11.26 25.48
N PRO A 41 5.82 11.46 26.57
CA PRO A 41 5.79 10.55 27.71
C PRO A 41 4.38 10.32 28.27
N TRP A 42 4.11 9.09 28.70
CA TRP A 42 2.85 8.71 29.34
C TRP A 42 2.39 9.68 30.44
N ALA A 43 3.33 10.19 31.24
CA ALA A 43 3.06 11.15 32.31
C ALA A 43 2.32 12.41 31.83
N LYS A 44 2.47 12.78 30.55
CA LYS A 44 1.83 13.94 29.92
C LYS A 44 0.60 13.56 29.12
N CYS A 45 0.67 12.54 28.26
CA CYS A 45 -0.44 12.21 27.36
C CYS A 45 -1.53 11.35 28.01
N LYS A 46 -1.16 10.47 28.95
CA LYS A 46 -2.05 9.49 29.62
C LYS A 46 -2.94 8.69 28.66
N GLU A 47 -2.47 8.50 27.43
CA GLU A 47 -3.16 7.78 26.36
C GLU A 47 -2.17 6.92 25.54
N HIS A 48 -2.70 5.87 24.92
CA HIS A 48 -1.96 4.93 24.07
C HIS A 48 -2.34 5.12 22.60
N LYS A 49 -2.18 6.33 22.07
CA LYS A 49 -2.42 6.58 20.64
C LYS A 49 -1.28 5.99 19.79
N PRO A 50 -1.58 5.25 18.71
CA PRO A 50 -0.59 4.76 17.75
C PRO A 50 0.35 5.87 17.25
N ASP A 51 -0.19 7.06 16.96
CA ASP A 51 0.57 8.25 16.53
C ASP A 51 1.66 8.70 17.50
N ASN A 52 1.50 8.37 18.78
CA ASN A 52 2.43 8.72 19.84
C ASN A 52 3.34 7.54 20.26
N LEU A 53 3.28 6.42 19.56
CA LEU A 53 4.03 5.21 19.84
C LEU A 53 4.98 4.87 18.69
N VAL A 54 6.19 4.43 19.04
CA VAL A 54 7.19 3.93 18.08
C VAL A 54 7.80 2.63 18.58
N ALA A 55 8.18 1.76 17.66
CA ALA A 55 8.82 0.49 17.96
C ALA A 55 10.35 0.67 17.99
N LEU A 56 11.00 0.32 19.10
CA LEU A 56 12.45 0.49 19.29
C LEU A 56 13.07 -0.79 19.85
N CYS A 57 14.29 -1.10 19.42
CA CYS A 57 15.12 -2.09 20.11
C CYS A 57 15.60 -1.53 21.47
N PRO A 58 16.07 -2.38 22.40
CA PRO A 58 16.45 -1.95 23.75
C PRO A 58 17.51 -0.83 23.77
N SER A 59 18.46 -0.87 22.84
CA SER A 59 19.52 0.13 22.71
C SER A 59 18.96 1.51 22.29
N CYS A 60 18.19 1.57 21.21
CA CYS A 60 17.57 2.82 20.76
C CYS A 60 16.50 3.31 21.75
N HIS A 61 15.83 2.40 22.44
CA HIS A 61 14.84 2.75 23.46
C HIS A 61 15.49 3.51 24.63
N ARG A 62 16.69 3.09 25.07
CA ARG A 62 17.47 3.80 26.08
C ARG A 62 17.89 5.19 25.59
N LEU A 63 18.43 5.28 24.37
CA LEU A 63 18.83 6.56 23.79
C LEU A 63 17.67 7.55 23.65
N ALA A 64 16.46 7.05 23.39
CA ALA A 64 15.24 7.86 23.38
C ALA A 64 14.81 8.32 24.79
N HIS A 65 14.93 7.46 25.79
CA HIS A 65 14.68 7.84 27.19
C HIS A 65 15.64 8.92 27.68
N ASP A 66 16.93 8.80 27.34
CA ASP A 66 17.99 9.71 27.75
C ASP A 66 17.96 11.04 26.97
N GLY A 67 17.12 11.14 25.94
CA GLY A 67 16.98 12.33 25.09
C GLY A 67 18.06 12.48 24.02
N THR A 68 19.00 11.54 23.91
CA THR A 68 20.00 11.46 22.83
C THR A 68 19.34 11.33 21.46
N ILE A 69 18.30 10.49 21.38
CA ILE A 69 17.35 10.53 20.25
C ILE A 69 16.16 11.37 20.72
N ASP A 70 16.13 12.62 20.28
CA ASP A 70 15.12 13.56 20.75
C ASP A 70 13.74 13.27 20.14
N ARG A 71 12.70 13.83 20.76
CA ARG A 71 11.30 13.60 20.37
C ARG A 71 10.98 14.08 18.96
N LYS A 72 11.62 15.15 18.46
CA LYS A 72 11.39 15.62 17.08
C LYS A 72 11.95 14.62 16.09
N SER A 73 13.12 14.06 16.38
CA SER A 73 13.70 12.97 15.57
C SER A 73 12.80 11.75 15.54
N LEU A 74 12.27 11.30 16.68
CA LEU A 74 11.33 10.17 16.73
C LEU A 74 10.05 10.41 15.91
N LYS A 75 9.46 11.62 15.98
CA LYS A 75 8.32 11.99 15.13
C LYS A 75 8.67 11.89 13.65
N LYS A 76 9.81 12.45 13.27
CA LYS A 76 10.27 12.44 11.87
C LYS A 76 10.52 11.03 11.36
N TYR A 77 11.10 10.14 12.17
CA TYR A 77 11.27 8.74 11.80
C TYR A 77 9.94 8.01 11.64
N LYS A 78 8.97 8.27 12.52
CA LYS A 78 7.61 7.73 12.39
C LYS A 78 6.95 8.21 11.09
N GLU A 79 6.98 9.51 10.82
CA GLU A 79 6.44 10.10 9.58
C GLU A 79 7.10 9.51 8.33
N ILE A 80 8.43 9.32 8.35
CA ILE A 80 9.16 8.69 7.23
C ILE A 80 8.70 7.24 7.06
N ASN A 81 8.60 6.47 8.14
CA ASN A 81 8.19 5.06 8.03
C ASN A 81 6.74 4.92 7.55
N GLN A 82 5.83 5.74 8.05
CA GLN A 82 4.45 5.82 7.55
C GLN A 82 4.42 6.11 6.05
N LYS A 83 5.27 7.04 5.57
CA LYS A 83 5.46 7.33 4.14
C LYS A 83 6.19 6.24 3.34
N LEU A 84 6.76 5.23 3.97
CA LEU A 84 7.40 4.10 3.27
C LEU A 84 6.47 2.89 3.20
N ILE A 85 5.66 2.67 4.24
CA ILE A 85 4.67 1.58 4.31
C ILE A 85 3.38 1.94 3.58
N ASN A 86 2.90 3.15 3.80
CA ASN A 86 2.00 3.83 2.90
C ASN A 86 2.86 4.82 2.13
N PRO A 87 3.56 4.40 1.05
CA PRO A 87 4.09 5.37 0.11
C PRO A 87 3.01 6.42 -0.11
N PRO A 88 3.32 7.73 -0.03
CA PRO A 88 2.47 8.69 -0.67
C PRO A 88 2.55 8.30 -2.14
N ILE A 89 1.71 7.35 -2.53
CA ILE A 89 1.15 7.36 -3.85
C ILE A 89 0.57 8.76 -3.86
N LYS A 90 1.22 9.67 -4.58
CA LYS A 90 0.47 10.74 -5.20
C LYS A 90 -0.51 10.01 -6.12
N HIS A 91 -1.59 9.49 -5.52
CA HIS A 91 -2.87 9.74 -6.10
C HIS A 91 -2.99 11.26 -5.94
N GLU A 92 -2.46 12.00 -6.93
CA GLU A 92 -3.41 12.88 -7.56
C GLU A 92 -4.59 11.96 -7.83
N GLU A 93 -5.66 12.13 -7.06
CA GLU A 93 -6.98 11.69 -7.47
C GLU A 93 -7.23 12.41 -8.81
N SER A 94 -6.52 12.05 -9.87
CA SER A 94 -7.02 12.19 -11.21
C SER A 94 -8.07 11.10 -11.25
N ASP A 95 -9.30 11.51 -11.43
CA ASP A 95 -10.54 10.74 -11.45
C ASP A 95 -10.50 9.51 -12.40
N ALA A 96 -9.63 8.54 -12.13
CA ALA A 96 -9.65 7.24 -12.77
C ALA A 96 -10.80 6.46 -12.13
N LEU A 97 -11.99 6.72 -12.64
CA LEU A 97 -13.27 6.18 -12.20
C LEU A 97 -13.34 4.63 -12.30
N ALA A 98 -12.37 3.96 -12.93
CA ALA A 98 -12.20 2.51 -12.85
C ALA A 98 -10.73 2.06 -12.96
N TYR A 99 -10.32 1.10 -12.13
CA TYR A 99 -9.09 0.32 -12.35
C TYR A 99 -9.37 -1.17 -12.19
N ILE A 100 -8.66 -1.99 -12.96
CA ILE A 100 -8.76 -3.44 -12.97
C ILE A 100 -7.44 -3.99 -12.48
N LYS A 101 -7.46 -4.78 -11.41
CA LYS A 101 -6.32 -5.62 -11.03
C LYS A 101 -6.62 -7.04 -11.51
N PHE A 102 -5.84 -7.54 -12.46
CA PHE A 102 -5.99 -8.90 -12.99
C PHE A 102 -4.64 -9.64 -12.98
N ASP A 103 -4.69 -10.96 -12.78
CA ASP A 103 -3.54 -11.84 -12.95
C ASP A 103 -3.62 -12.48 -14.36
N PRO A 104 -2.70 -12.17 -15.28
CA PRO A 104 -2.67 -12.75 -16.62
C PRO A 104 -2.45 -14.27 -16.62
N ASN A 105 -1.92 -14.83 -15.54
CA ASN A 105 -1.69 -16.26 -15.38
C ASN A 105 -2.84 -16.96 -14.62
N SER A 106 -3.81 -16.19 -14.11
CA SER A 106 -4.96 -16.69 -13.35
C SER A 106 -6.19 -15.81 -13.55
N VAL A 107 -7.10 -16.26 -14.41
CA VAL A 107 -8.37 -15.56 -14.74
C VAL A 107 -9.34 -15.50 -13.54
N VAL A 108 -9.05 -16.23 -12.45
CA VAL A 108 -9.97 -16.42 -11.32
C VAL A 108 -10.02 -15.20 -10.38
N ASN A 109 -9.00 -14.34 -10.39
CA ASN A 109 -8.87 -13.23 -9.43
C ASN A 109 -8.80 -11.87 -10.14
N ILE A 110 -9.96 -11.34 -10.51
CA ILE A 110 -10.11 -9.96 -10.98
C ILE A 110 -10.65 -9.12 -9.82
N ILE A 111 -9.92 -8.10 -9.41
CA ILE A 111 -10.41 -7.09 -8.45
C ILE A 111 -10.72 -5.84 -9.26
N ASP A 112 -12.01 -5.63 -9.51
CA ASP A 112 -12.57 -4.53 -10.29
C ASP A 112 -13.08 -3.41 -9.37
N ALA A 113 -12.81 -2.17 -9.74
CA ALA A 113 -13.36 -0.97 -9.10
C ALA A 113 -14.74 -0.55 -9.66
N LYS A 114 -15.61 -1.53 -10.01
CA LYS A 114 -17.07 -1.44 -10.25
C LYS A 114 -17.57 -1.33 -11.70
N ASN A 115 -16.82 -1.70 -12.74
CA ASN A 115 -17.26 -1.49 -14.12
C ASN A 115 -16.96 -2.62 -15.13
N ILE A 116 -16.54 -3.83 -14.74
CA ILE A 116 -16.38 -4.98 -15.65
C ILE A 116 -17.58 -5.91 -15.55
N SER A 117 -18.29 -6.10 -16.67
CA SER A 117 -19.34 -7.10 -16.79
C SER A 117 -18.78 -8.52 -16.98
N CYS A 118 -17.73 -8.67 -17.80
CA CYS A 118 -17.03 -9.94 -17.95
C CYS A 118 -15.60 -9.81 -18.52
N LEU A 119 -14.77 -10.82 -18.22
CA LEU A 119 -13.46 -11.06 -18.84
C LEU A 119 -13.55 -12.32 -19.72
N ILE A 120 -13.08 -12.23 -20.95
CA ILE A 120 -12.97 -13.34 -21.89
C ILE A 120 -11.49 -13.62 -22.11
N ASP A 121 -11.08 -14.86 -21.85
CA ASP A 121 -9.77 -15.39 -22.23
C ASP A 121 -9.86 -15.95 -23.65
N ASN A 122 -9.19 -15.30 -24.60
CA ASN A 122 -9.12 -15.73 -26.00
C ASN A 122 -7.93 -16.66 -26.25
N GLY A 123 -7.17 -17.03 -25.22
CA GLY A 123 -6.01 -17.92 -25.29
C GLY A 123 -4.72 -17.24 -24.85
N VAL A 124 -3.62 -17.55 -25.53
CA VAL A 124 -2.27 -17.19 -25.06
C VAL A 124 -2.10 -15.67 -25.00
N LEU A 125 -2.14 -15.14 -23.77
CA LEU A 125 -1.92 -13.74 -23.45
C LEU A 125 -2.91 -12.78 -24.12
N ASP A 126 -4.11 -13.27 -24.41
CA ASP A 126 -5.08 -12.59 -25.26
C ASP A 126 -6.43 -12.48 -24.52
N PHE A 127 -6.86 -11.25 -24.22
CA PHE A 127 -7.96 -11.00 -23.30
C PHE A 127 -8.90 -9.91 -23.79
N THR A 128 -10.21 -10.13 -23.62
CA THR A 128 -11.24 -9.12 -23.86
C THR A 128 -11.95 -8.76 -22.55
N PHE A 129 -11.95 -7.47 -22.23
CA PHE A 129 -12.64 -6.91 -21.07
C PHE A 129 -13.92 -6.24 -21.57
N ASN A 130 -15.07 -6.60 -21.00
CA ASN A 130 -16.35 -5.95 -21.29
C ASN A 130 -16.79 -5.15 -20.06
N PHE A 131 -17.35 -3.97 -20.30
CA PHE A 131 -17.71 -3.04 -19.25
C PHE A 131 -19.21 -3.09 -18.94
N ASP A 132 -19.60 -2.82 -17.69
CA ASP A 132 -21.01 -2.74 -17.27
C ASP A 132 -21.70 -1.48 -17.83
N LYS A 133 -20.93 -0.42 -18.07
CA LYS A 133 -21.40 0.85 -18.64
C LYS A 133 -20.47 1.27 -19.78
N PRO A 134 -21.02 1.79 -20.88
CA PRO A 134 -20.21 2.32 -21.96
C PRO A 134 -19.45 3.59 -21.52
N PHE A 135 -18.24 3.78 -22.05
CA PHE A 135 -17.47 5.01 -21.96
C PHE A 135 -17.95 6.02 -23.03
N GLU A 136 -17.98 7.30 -22.67
CA GLU A 136 -18.19 8.40 -23.61
C GLU A 136 -16.88 8.58 -24.38
N ASP A 137 -16.82 8.10 -25.62
CA ASP A 137 -15.74 8.38 -26.60
C ASP A 137 -14.40 7.59 -26.48
N GLU A 138 -14.41 6.35 -25.98
CA GLU A 138 -13.20 5.49 -25.93
C GLU A 138 -12.00 6.13 -25.18
N SER A 139 -12.27 7.11 -24.30
CA SER A 139 -11.29 8.03 -23.67
C SER A 139 -10.33 7.38 -22.66
N TYR A 140 -10.35 6.06 -22.51
CA TYR A 140 -9.59 5.36 -21.48
C TYR A 140 -8.11 5.18 -21.83
N VAL A 141 -7.26 5.58 -20.89
CA VAL A 141 -5.80 5.39 -20.92
C VAL A 141 -5.43 4.10 -20.20
N ILE A 142 -4.96 3.10 -20.95
CA ILE A 142 -4.51 1.83 -20.35
C ILE A 142 -3.08 1.98 -19.82
N GLY A 143 -2.96 2.29 -18.54
CA GLY A 143 -1.70 2.12 -17.80
C GLY A 143 -1.54 0.66 -17.40
N ALA A 144 -0.31 0.13 -17.36
CA ALA A 144 -0.03 -1.19 -16.82
C ALA A 144 1.08 -1.10 -15.76
N LEU A 145 0.75 -1.46 -14.52
CA LEU A 145 1.71 -1.54 -13.41
C LEU A 145 1.83 -2.99 -12.97
N GLY A 146 3.05 -3.50 -12.91
CA GLY A 146 3.39 -4.81 -12.35
C GLY A 146 4.80 -4.81 -11.76
N ASP A 147 5.23 -5.93 -11.18
CA ASP A 147 6.58 -6.13 -10.63
C ASP A 147 7.69 -6.25 -11.71
N GLY A 148 7.35 -5.96 -12.97
CA GLY A 148 8.25 -5.97 -14.11
C GLY A 148 7.72 -5.12 -15.28
N VAL A 149 8.35 -5.27 -16.45
CA VAL A 149 7.94 -4.55 -17.67
C VAL A 149 6.69 -5.18 -18.26
N VAL A 150 5.65 -4.37 -18.49
CA VAL A 150 4.42 -4.80 -19.14
C VAL A 150 4.38 -4.21 -20.56
N SER A 151 4.22 -5.07 -21.56
CA SER A 151 4.08 -4.69 -22.96
C SER A 151 2.88 -5.40 -23.59
N PHE A 152 1.99 -4.63 -24.22
CA PHE A 152 0.77 -5.15 -24.84
C PHE A 152 0.37 -4.31 -26.05
N LYS A 153 -0.48 -4.92 -26.88
CA LYS A 153 -1.14 -4.29 -28.02
C LYS A 153 -2.63 -4.23 -27.78
N VAL A 154 -3.22 -3.09 -28.13
CA VAL A 154 -4.66 -2.97 -28.22
C VAL A 154 -5.10 -3.49 -29.58
N MET A 155 -5.86 -4.57 -29.58
CA MET A 155 -6.34 -5.23 -30.80
C MET A 155 -7.62 -4.57 -31.31
N SER A 156 -8.54 -4.22 -30.41
CA SER A 156 -9.72 -3.43 -30.71
C SER A 156 -10.21 -2.68 -29.46
N LYS A 157 -10.90 -1.56 -29.70
CA LYS A 157 -11.57 -0.74 -28.69
C LYS A 157 -12.99 -0.46 -29.14
N THR A 158 -13.90 -0.43 -28.17
CA THR A 158 -15.25 0.11 -28.34
C THR A 158 -15.62 0.89 -27.08
N CYS A 159 -16.77 1.56 -27.09
CA CYS A 159 -17.29 2.19 -25.87
C CYS A 159 -17.56 1.17 -24.75
N SER A 160 -17.77 -0.11 -25.04
CA SER A 160 -18.19 -1.12 -24.04
C SER A 160 -17.19 -2.27 -23.85
N SER A 161 -16.09 -2.28 -24.60
CA SER A 161 -15.11 -3.36 -24.52
C SER A 161 -13.73 -2.94 -24.98
N VAL A 162 -12.73 -3.65 -24.46
CA VAL A 162 -11.36 -3.58 -24.96
C VAL A 162 -10.77 -4.97 -25.13
N HIS A 163 -10.10 -5.19 -26.26
CA HIS A 163 -9.37 -6.40 -26.57
C HIS A 163 -7.87 -6.11 -26.55
N LEU A 164 -7.15 -6.78 -25.64
CA LEU A 164 -5.72 -6.61 -25.43
C LEU A 164 -4.98 -7.92 -25.67
N LYS A 165 -3.78 -7.81 -26.26
CA LYS A 165 -2.84 -8.93 -26.40
C LYS A 165 -1.48 -8.55 -25.82
N PHE A 166 -1.01 -9.29 -24.82
CA PHE A 166 0.29 -9.06 -24.21
C PHE A 166 1.40 -9.67 -25.07
N ASP A 167 2.53 -8.97 -25.19
CA ASP A 167 3.66 -9.41 -26.03
C ASP A 167 4.49 -10.51 -25.33
N SER A 168 4.44 -10.58 -24.00
CA SER A 168 5.19 -11.54 -23.18
C SER A 168 4.41 -11.90 -21.90
N PRO A 169 4.73 -13.05 -21.27
CA PRO A 169 4.20 -13.39 -19.96
C PRO A 169 4.49 -12.26 -18.98
N CYS A 170 3.42 -11.70 -18.45
CA CYS A 170 3.48 -10.49 -17.64
C CYS A 170 3.85 -10.81 -16.19
N PRO A 171 4.25 -9.78 -15.42
CA PRO A 171 4.38 -9.88 -13.97
C PRO A 171 3.06 -10.40 -13.33
N GLN A 172 3.13 -10.99 -12.13
CA GLN A 172 1.97 -11.71 -11.54
C GLN A 172 0.72 -10.84 -11.37
N LEU A 173 0.90 -9.53 -11.27
CA LEU A 173 -0.20 -8.59 -11.10
C LEU A 173 -0.07 -7.46 -12.11
N VAL A 174 -1.13 -7.25 -12.88
CA VAL A 174 -1.26 -6.12 -13.79
C VAL A 174 -2.40 -5.24 -13.30
N LYS A 175 -2.11 -3.96 -13.08
CA LYS A 175 -3.14 -2.93 -12.86
C LYS A 175 -3.40 -2.21 -14.18
N LEU A 176 -4.60 -2.35 -14.75
CA LEU A 176 -5.09 -1.55 -15.86
C LEU A 176 -5.92 -0.39 -15.32
N GLU A 177 -5.59 0.83 -15.70
CA GLU A 177 -6.37 2.02 -15.34
C GLU A 177 -7.27 2.40 -16.52
N PHE A 178 -8.49 2.88 -16.24
CA PHE A 178 -9.43 3.39 -17.24
C PHE A 178 -9.96 4.73 -16.71
N GLN A 179 -9.56 5.82 -17.38
CA GLN A 179 -10.01 7.18 -17.06
C GLN A 179 -11.25 7.49 -17.91
N TYR A 180 -12.24 8.19 -17.36
CA TYR A 180 -13.36 8.76 -18.13
C TYR A 180 -13.01 10.17 -18.56
#